data_AF-A0A1H0UGS4-F1
#
_entry.id   AF-A0A1H0UGS4-F1
#
_cell.length_a   1.000
_cell.length_b   1.000
_cell.length_c   1.000
_cell.angle_alpha   90.00
_cell.angle_beta   90.00
_cell.angle_gamma   90.00
#
_symmetry.space_group_name_H-M   'P 1'
#
loop_
_entity.id
_entity.type
_entity.pdbx_description
1 polymer ?
#
loop_
_entity_poly.entity_id
_entity_poly.type
_entity_poly.pdbx_seq_one_letter_code
_entity_poly.pdbx_strand_id
1 'polypeptide(L)'
;MTLTIYTKPAGCFGCAKTKQKFTDAGIAFTEVDVTTNQAAFEYITEELGYSQIPVVVYDKENTEDHWSGLNPAKIARVIEIEAAAREGVLS
;
A
#
# COMPACT_ATOMS: atom_id res chain seq x y z
N MET A 1 0.51 -0.42 -12.82
CA MET A 1 0.62 0.00 -11.42
C MET A 1 0.17 -1.15 -10.55
N THR A 2 0.90 -1.44 -9.49
CA THR A 2 0.45 -2.32 -8.41
C THR A 2 0.55 -1.57 -7.09
N LEU A 3 -0.47 -1.70 -6.26
CA LEU A 3 -0.52 -1.17 -4.90
C LEU A 3 -0.84 -2.33 -3.97
N THR A 4 0.13 -2.78 -3.20
CA THR A 4 -0.02 -3.90 -2.27
C THR A 4 0.04 -3.38 -0.85
N ILE A 5 -0.93 -3.76 -0.02
CA ILE A 5 -1.00 -3.41 1.40
C ILE A 5 -0.88 -4.70 2.20
N TYR A 6 0.27 -4.88 2.84
CA TYR A 6 0.55 -5.98 3.76
C TYR A 6 0.01 -5.61 5.14
N THR A 7 -0.86 -6.47 5.68
CA THR A 7 -1.66 -6.20 6.87
C THR A 7 -1.70 -7.39 7.83
N LYS A 8 -2.45 -7.24 8.93
CA LYS A 8 -2.98 -8.33 9.74
C LYS A 8 -4.49 -8.14 9.98
N PRO A 9 -5.27 -9.19 10.27
CA PRO A 9 -6.74 -9.13 10.26
C PRO A 9 -7.35 -8.25 11.35
N ALA A 10 -6.81 -8.30 12.58
CA ALA A 10 -7.39 -7.64 13.74
C ALA A 10 -6.38 -6.74 14.46
N GLY A 11 -6.88 -5.66 15.07
CA GLY A 11 -6.09 -4.77 15.91
C GLY A 11 -5.07 -3.90 15.16
N CYS A 12 -5.32 -3.58 13.89
CA CYS A 12 -4.47 -2.69 13.11
C CYS A 12 -5.25 -1.47 12.59
N PHE A 13 -5.33 -0.41 13.40
CA PHE A 13 -5.98 0.85 13.00
C PHE A 13 -5.33 1.46 11.74
N GLY A 14 -4.00 1.43 11.66
CA GLY A 14 -3.26 1.92 10.49
C GLY A 14 -3.63 1.18 9.20
N CYS A 15 -3.76 -0.14 9.26
CA CYS A 15 -4.16 -0.96 8.11
C CYS A 15 -5.56 -0.56 7.62
N ALA A 16 -6.53 -0.48 8.53
CA ALA A 16 -7.89 -0.08 8.21
C ALA A 16 -7.95 1.33 7.58
N LYS A 17 -7.20 2.29 8.14
CA LYS A 17 -7.18 3.67 7.63
C LYS A 17 -6.48 3.83 6.30
N THR A 18 -5.38 3.13 6.07
CA THR A 18 -4.70 3.13 4.77
C THR A 18 -5.61 2.56 3.69
N LYS A 19 -6.22 1.39 3.93
CA LYS A 19 -7.19 0.77 3.00
C LYS A 19 -8.37 1.70 2.70
N GLN A 20 -8.97 2.27 3.75
CA GLN A 20 -10.08 3.22 3.61
C GLN A 20 -9.71 4.39 2.70
N LYS A 21 -8.54 5.02 2.89
CA LYS A 21 -8.12 6.17 2.07
C LYS A 21 -7.97 5.83 0.59
N PHE A 22 -7.41 4.66 0.26
CA PHE A 22 -7.29 4.24 -1.13
C PHE A 22 -8.65 3.84 -1.73
N THR A 23 -9.52 3.17 -0.96
CA THR A 23 -10.89 2.89 -1.37
C THR A 23 -11.68 4.17 -1.65
N ASP A 24 -11.63 5.15 -0.74
CA ASP A 24 -12.31 6.45 -0.87
C ASP A 24 -11.81 7.23 -2.11
N ALA A 25 -10.54 7.04 -2.49
CA ALA A 25 -9.94 7.63 -3.69
C ALA A 25 -10.20 6.83 -4.99
N GLY A 26 -10.90 5.69 -4.91
CA GLY A 26 -11.16 4.83 -6.06
C GLY A 26 -9.92 4.09 -6.58
N ILE A 27 -8.91 3.88 -5.75
CA ILE A 27 -7.65 3.22 -6.12
C ILE A 27 -7.72 1.76 -5.69
N ALA A 28 -7.61 0.86 -6.65
CA ALA A 28 -7.55 -0.57 -6.40
C ALA A 28 -6.22 -0.95 -5.73
N PHE A 29 -6.27 -1.87 -4.77
CA PHE A 29 -5.10 -2.41 -4.11
C PHE A 29 -5.28 -3.90 -3.81
N THR A 30 -4.16 -4.61 -3.68
CA THR A 30 -4.12 -5.97 -3.18
C THR A 30 -3.85 -5.94 -1.68
N GLU A 31 -4.75 -6.50 -0.88
CA GLU A 31 -4.51 -6.73 0.53
C GLU A 31 -3.86 -8.10 0.73
N VAL A 32 -2.77 -8.16 1.50
CA VAL A 32 -2.08 -9.41 1.85
C VAL A 32 -1.99 -9.53 3.36
N ASP A 33 -2.60 -10.57 3.93
CA ASP A 33 -2.45 -10.89 5.35
C ASP A 33 -1.15 -11.65 5.58
N VAL A 34 -0.22 -11.00 6.30
CA VAL A 34 1.10 -11.59 6.60
C VAL A 34 1.04 -12.65 7.69
N THR A 35 -0.06 -12.74 8.45
CA THR A 35 -0.21 -13.74 9.50
C THR A 35 -0.52 -15.14 8.95
N THR A 36 -0.98 -15.22 7.71
CA THR A 36 -1.31 -16.48 7.03
C THR A 36 -0.46 -16.72 5.78
N ASN A 37 0.44 -15.79 5.43
CA ASN A 37 1.30 -15.88 4.26
C ASN A 37 2.76 -15.65 4.66
N GLN A 38 3.48 -16.77 4.85
CA GLN A 38 4.87 -16.77 5.29
C GLN A 38 5.80 -16.02 4.32
N ALA A 39 5.64 -16.22 3.01
CA ALA A 39 6.47 -15.54 2.01
C ALA A 39 6.24 -14.01 2.03
N ALA A 40 5.01 -13.57 2.28
CA ALA A 40 4.72 -12.15 2.43
C ALA A 40 5.32 -11.57 3.72
N PHE A 41 5.31 -12.34 4.81
CA PHE A 41 5.96 -11.96 6.06
C PHE A 41 7.48 -11.80 5.86
N GLU A 42 8.14 -12.82 5.29
CA GLU A 42 9.58 -12.81 4.98
C GLU A 42 9.95 -11.63 4.07
N TYR A 43 9.18 -11.40 3.00
CA TYR A 43 9.39 -10.25 2.12
C TYR A 43 9.39 -8.92 2.91
N ILE A 44 8.39 -8.66 3.76
CA ILE A 44 8.34 -7.38 4.47
C ILE A 44 9.39 -7.27 5.58
N THR A 45 9.78 -8.36 6.23
CA THR A 45 10.72 -8.32 7.37
C THR A 45 12.19 -8.48 6.97
N GLU A 46 12.48 -9.38 6.03
CA GLU A 46 13.84 -9.77 5.66
C GLU A 46 14.34 -8.96 4.46
N GLU A 47 13.50 -8.79 3.43
CA GLU A 47 13.89 -8.04 2.23
C GLU A 47 13.71 -6.52 2.42
N LEU A 48 12.53 -6.09 2.89
CA LEU A 48 12.25 -4.66 3.11
C LEU A 48 12.68 -4.13 4.49
N GLY A 49 12.94 -5.02 5.45
CA GLY A 49 13.44 -4.65 6.78
C GLY A 49 12.40 -4.03 7.73
N TYR A 50 11.10 -4.18 7.46
CA TYR A 50 10.05 -3.61 8.30
C TYR A 50 9.53 -4.58 9.36
N SER A 51 9.30 -4.06 10.56
CA SER A 51 8.68 -4.79 11.68
C SER A 51 7.29 -4.26 12.04
N GLN A 52 6.83 -3.20 11.37
CA GLN A 52 5.55 -2.54 11.60
C GLN A 52 4.64 -2.69 10.39
N ILE A 53 3.34 -2.76 10.65
CA ILE A 53 2.29 -2.80 9.62
C ILE A 53 1.32 -1.61 9.76
N PRO A 54 0.63 -1.20 8.67
CA PRO A 54 0.69 -1.77 7.32
C PRO A 54 2.06 -1.52 6.66
N VAL A 55 2.52 -2.44 5.81
CA VAL A 55 3.55 -2.12 4.82
C VAL A 55 2.82 -1.90 3.50
N VAL A 56 3.11 -0.80 2.81
CA VAL A 56 2.56 -0.50 1.50
C VAL A 56 3.69 -0.53 0.51
N VAL A 57 3.50 -1.26 -0.58
CA VAL A 57 4.39 -1.28 -1.74
C VAL A 57 3.61 -0.75 -2.93
N TYR A 58 4.18 0.24 -3.60
CA TYR A 58 3.61 0.90 -4.74
C TYR A 58 4.62 0.86 -5.90
N ASP A 59 4.29 0.10 -6.94
CA ASP A 59 5.12 0.00 -8.16
C ASP A 59 4.36 0.61 -9.34
N LYS A 60 5.01 1.58 -9.98
CA LYS A 60 4.55 2.21 -11.21
C LYS A 60 5.72 2.51 -12.14
N GLU A 61 5.62 2.03 -13.38
CA GLU A 61 6.55 2.38 -14.48
C GLU A 61 8.03 2.15 -14.14
N ASN A 62 8.35 1.00 -13.53
CA ASN A 62 9.71 0.62 -13.06
C ASN A 62 10.24 1.49 -11.91
N THR A 63 9.36 2.23 -11.23
CA THR A 63 9.69 2.91 -9.99
C THR A 63 8.88 2.29 -8.86
N GLU A 64 9.59 1.75 -7.87
CA GLU A 64 9.00 1.23 -6.64
C GLU A 64 9.17 2.25 -5.51
N ASP A 65 8.11 2.47 -4.74
CA ASP A 65 8.15 3.17 -3.46
C ASP A 65 7.44 2.30 -2.42
N HIS A 66 8.02 2.20 -1.22
CA HIS A 66 7.44 1.43 -0.14
C HIS A 66 7.60 2.13 1.21
N TRP A 67 6.66 1.89 2.13
CA TRP A 67 6.71 2.44 3.47
C TRP A 67 5.96 1.56 4.46
N SER A 68 6.22 1.76 5.75
CA SER A 68 5.48 1.15 6.85
C SER A 68 4.67 2.18 7.65
N GLY A 69 3.61 1.69 8.31
CA GLY A 69 2.71 2.48 9.14
C GLY A 69 1.69 3.31 8.36
N LEU A 70 0.79 3.97 9.11
CA LEU A 70 -0.13 4.96 8.53
C LEU A 70 0.67 6.22 8.19
N ASN A 71 0.91 6.45 6.90
CA ASN A 71 1.66 7.61 6.40
C ASN A 71 0.76 8.47 5.48
N PRO A 72 0.07 9.50 6.01
CA PRO A 72 -0.85 10.32 5.23
C PRO A 72 -0.19 11.02 4.04
N ALA A 73 1.08 11.42 4.15
CA ALA A 73 1.79 12.11 3.07
C ALA A 73 2.09 11.18 1.88
N LYS A 74 2.59 9.97 2.15
CA LYS A 74 2.80 8.95 1.09
C LYS A 74 1.48 8.52 0.45
N ILE A 75 0.42 8.36 1.25
CA ILE A 75 -0.92 8.04 0.74
C ILE A 75 -1.44 9.15 -0.19
N ALA A 76 -1.35 10.41 0.25
CA ALA A 76 -1.78 11.56 -0.57
C ALA A 76 -0.99 11.63 -1.89
N ARG A 77 0.33 11.44 -1.84
CA ARG A 77 1.18 11.40 -3.04
C ARG A 77 0.74 10.32 -4.03
N VAL A 78 0.47 9.11 -3.58
CA VAL A 78 -0.02 8.04 -4.45
C VAL A 78 -1.38 8.41 -5.06
N ILE A 79 -2.28 9.00 -4.26
CA ILE A 79 -3.60 9.45 -4.75
C ILE A 79 -3.44 10.51 -5.86
N GLU A 80 -2.56 11.49 -5.66
CA GLU A 80 -2.26 12.53 -6.66
C GLU A 80 -1.70 11.94 -7.96
N ILE A 81 -0.74 11.02 -7.85
CA ILE A 81 -0.12 10.35 -9.01
C ILE A 81 -1.16 9.56 -9.81
N GLU A 82 -2.06 8.84 -9.14
CA GLU A 82 -3.09 8.02 -9.79
C GLU A 82 -4.24 8.84 -10.36
N ALA A 83 -4.61 9.93 -9.69
CA ALA A 83 -5.58 10.88 -10.23
C ALA A 83 -5.08 11.50 -11.55
N ALA A 84 -3.84 12.02 -11.56
CA ALA A 84 -3.26 12.64 -12.75
C ALA A 84 -3.14 11.65 -13.93
N ALA A 85 -2.76 10.39 -13.65
CA ALA A 85 -2.68 9.38 -14.71
C ALA A 85 -4.05 9.04 -15.31
N ARG A 86 -5.11 8.99 -14.49
CA ARG A 86 -6.48 8.77 -14.99
C ARG A 86 -6.97 9.93 -15.84
N GLU A 87 -6.71 11.17 -15.43
CA GLU A 87 -7.07 12.37 -16.21
C GLU A 87 -6.35 12.41 -17.56
N GLY A 88 -5.06 12.06 -17.59
CA GLY A 88 -4.29 11.97 -18.84
C GLY A 88 -4.75 10.87 -19.81
N VAL A 89 -5.38 9.81 -19.31
CA VAL A 89 -5.98 8.74 -20.15
C VAL A 89 -7.35 9.14 -20.72
N LEU A 90 -8.05 10.06 -20.06
CA LEU A 90 -9.38 10.53 -20.47
C LEU A 90 -9.32 11.73 -21.42
N SER A 91 -8.12 12.25 -21.71
CA SER A 91 -7.90 13.45 -22.52
C SER A 91 -7.51 13.18 -23.97
#